data_AF-A0A951ZDQ8-F1
#
_entry.id   AF-A0A951ZDQ8-F1
#
_cell.length_a   1.000
_cell.length_b   1.000
_cell.length_c   1.000
_cell.angle_alpha   90.00
_cell.angle_beta   90.00
_cell.angle_gamma   90.00
#
_symmetry.space_group_name_H-M   'P 1'
#
loop_
_entity.id
_entity.type
_entity.pdbx_description
1 polymer ?
#
loop_
_entity_poly.entity_id
_entity_poly.type
_entity_poly.pdbx_seq_one_letter_code
_entity_poly.pdbx_strand_id
1 'polypeptide(L)'
;MRTTAFGLLLACTLVVGTLPAQGRPGRVRGVVVDSLLGDVLPGATVRLLPLGRHAVSDSTGRFVFDSVPAGDWSVSFTHPALDSIGISGSAQGVHVFAGASAMTILGTPSFEPIRQRFCGETRDSLSPSVAFGTVQTRDGARVRVNVSVSWMLGSVQGASASPGTVRTIANGAQQLWIACGIPLGAWFHASVQDSLRNASAFMHMGPRGIAVQNLVLGSGTAPVQGVVRDAAGVPVRGARVSVEGTTQSAESDARGAFFVRDAPNGTVTVDVRAAGFAPWVAAVNGGDTLDVELQPLRLSPSLSGRGSDYLRLLQRSGREGVQLLTGAALSGDSAALSTLPLAGTCAWWLDGRPVSREFFLAQPQWSWRALELYPRGEEAPPEYRQTGCPIALLWTAAADW
;
A
#
# COMPACT_ATOMS: atom_id res chain seq x y z
N MET A 1 94.57 -3.75 50.67
CA MET A 1 93.75 -2.55 50.43
C MET A 1 93.28 -2.54 48.98
N ARG A 2 91.95 -2.59 48.78
CA ARG A 2 91.13 -2.15 47.63
C ARG A 2 89.97 -3.12 47.39
N THR A 3 88.89 -2.86 48.12
CA THR A 3 87.52 -3.38 47.89
C THR A 3 86.90 -2.62 46.72
N THR A 4 86.55 -3.31 45.64
CA THR A 4 85.74 -2.78 44.54
C THR A 4 84.31 -3.29 44.67
N ALA A 5 83.38 -2.37 44.97
CA ALA A 5 81.95 -2.63 45.01
C ALA A 5 81.38 -2.59 43.58
N PHE A 6 80.74 -3.67 43.15
CA PHE A 6 80.04 -3.76 41.87
C PHE A 6 78.57 -3.38 42.08
N GLY A 7 78.21 -2.13 41.73
CA GLY A 7 76.84 -1.64 41.79
C GLY A 7 76.03 -2.15 40.60
N LEU A 8 75.06 -3.02 40.86
CA LEU A 8 74.11 -3.52 39.87
C LEU A 8 73.02 -2.44 39.64
N LEU A 9 73.13 -1.69 38.54
CA LEU A 9 72.11 -0.73 38.09
C LEU A 9 70.96 -1.49 37.42
N LEU A 10 69.84 -1.63 38.13
CA LEU A 10 68.59 -2.17 37.59
C LEU A 10 67.93 -1.09 36.71
N ALA A 11 68.08 -1.18 35.38
CA ALA A 11 67.40 -0.30 34.44
C ALA A 11 65.92 -0.69 34.35
N CYS A 12 65.05 0.07 35.02
CA CYS A 12 63.61 -0.07 34.92
C CYS A 12 63.14 0.59 33.61
N THR A 13 63.05 -0.19 32.53
CA THR A 13 62.49 0.25 31.25
C THR A 13 60.98 0.44 31.39
N LEU A 14 60.54 1.70 31.52
CA LEU A 14 59.14 2.10 31.39
C LEU A 14 58.68 1.85 29.95
N VAL A 15 57.91 0.79 29.74
CA VAL A 15 57.11 0.63 28.53
C VAL A 15 56.01 1.69 28.57
N VAL A 16 56.24 2.83 27.91
CA VAL A 16 55.18 3.80 27.63
C VAL A 16 54.31 3.17 26.56
N GLY A 17 53.28 2.44 26.98
CA GLY A 17 52.20 2.06 26.08
C GLY A 17 51.52 3.33 25.60
N THR A 18 51.63 3.63 24.31
CA THR A 18 50.78 4.62 23.65
C THR A 18 49.35 4.08 23.67
N LEU A 19 48.61 4.37 24.74
CA LEU A 19 47.16 4.23 24.73
C LEU A 19 46.66 5.09 23.56
N PRO A 20 45.98 4.53 22.54
CA PRO A 20 45.32 5.37 21.54
C PRO A 20 44.46 6.36 22.32
N ALA A 21 44.62 7.65 22.03
CA ALA A 21 43.77 8.68 22.60
C ALA A 21 42.32 8.25 22.36
N GLN A 22 41.63 7.82 23.42
CA GLN A 22 40.21 7.51 23.40
C GLN A 22 39.52 8.85 23.23
N GLY A 23 39.51 9.36 21.99
CA GLY A 23 38.85 10.59 21.64
C GLY A 23 37.41 10.51 22.11
N ARG A 24 36.95 11.53 22.82
CA ARG A 24 35.58 11.58 23.35
C ARG A 24 34.63 11.18 22.22
N PRO A 25 33.77 10.18 22.41
CA PRO A 25 32.94 9.72 21.32
C PRO A 25 31.94 10.84 20.96
N GLY A 26 31.67 10.99 19.67
CA GLY A 26 30.73 11.95 19.12
C GLY A 26 29.32 11.40 19.08
N ARG A 27 28.44 12.10 18.35
CA ARG A 27 27.07 11.68 18.08
C ARG A 27 26.72 11.87 16.62
N VAL A 28 25.82 11.04 16.11
CA VAL A 28 25.15 11.28 14.84
C VAL A 28 23.68 11.53 15.15
N ARG A 29 23.14 12.61 14.61
CA ARG A 29 21.72 12.98 14.74
C ARG A 29 21.16 13.27 13.36
N GLY A 30 19.86 13.05 13.18
CA GLY A 30 19.25 13.37 11.91
C GLY A 30 17.75 13.22 11.92
N VAL A 31 17.17 13.46 10.76
CA VAL A 31 15.75 13.25 10.46
C VAL A 31 15.66 12.36 9.23
N VAL A 32 14.71 11.43 9.25
CA VAL A 32 14.31 10.65 8.08
C VAL A 32 13.07 11.30 7.48
N VAL A 33 13.12 11.62 6.19
CA VAL A 33 12.01 12.23 5.44
C VAL A 33 11.58 11.34 4.28
N ASP A 34 10.28 11.33 4.01
CA ASP A 34 9.73 10.77 2.80
C ASP A 34 9.48 11.88 1.78
N SER A 35 10.48 12.14 0.94
CA SER A 35 10.44 13.15 -0.14
C SER A 35 9.32 12.90 -1.16
N LEU A 36 8.70 11.71 -1.18
CA LEU A 36 7.56 11.40 -2.05
C LEU A 36 6.25 11.96 -1.48
N LEU A 37 6.13 12.05 -0.16
CA LEU A 37 4.97 12.65 0.53
C LEU A 37 5.26 14.08 1.00
N GLY A 38 6.53 14.50 1.05
CA GLY A 38 6.93 15.78 1.60
C GLY A 38 6.84 15.85 3.13
N ASP A 39 6.86 14.69 3.81
CA ASP A 39 6.67 14.58 5.26
C ASP A 39 7.81 13.80 5.93
N VAL A 40 7.87 13.81 7.27
CA VAL A 40 8.79 12.99 8.06
C VAL A 40 8.40 11.50 8.00
N LEU A 41 9.39 10.62 8.13
CA LEU A 41 9.19 9.17 8.10
C LEU A 41 9.46 8.56 9.48
N PRO A 42 8.43 8.40 10.33
CA PRO A 42 8.55 7.73 11.62
C PRO A 42 8.68 6.20 11.47
N GLY A 43 9.30 5.53 12.44
CA GLY A 43 9.45 4.06 12.43
C GLY A 43 10.49 3.51 11.45
N ALA A 44 11.26 4.35 10.78
CA ALA A 44 12.33 3.93 9.88
C ALA A 44 13.50 3.35 10.68
N THR A 45 13.97 2.17 10.29
CA THR A 45 15.17 1.56 10.87
C THR A 45 16.40 2.17 10.21
N VAL A 46 17.10 3.02 10.94
CA VAL A 46 18.34 3.68 10.52
C VAL A 46 19.53 2.81 10.91
N ARG A 47 20.49 2.63 10.01
CA ARG A 47 21.71 1.83 10.23
C ARG A 47 22.94 2.71 10.07
N LEU A 48 23.91 2.55 10.98
CA LEU A 48 25.21 3.20 10.95
C LEU A 48 26.28 2.17 10.57
N LEU A 49 26.86 2.32 9.40
CA LEU A 49 27.83 1.40 8.80
C LEU A 49 29.25 2.00 8.83
N PRO A 50 30.30 1.17 9.04
CA PRO A 50 30.25 -0.28 9.27
C PRO A 50 30.01 -0.69 10.73
N LEU A 51 29.77 0.26 11.65
CA LEU A 51 29.61 -0.01 13.08
C LEU A 51 28.48 -1.02 13.40
N GLY A 52 27.53 -1.22 12.47
CA GLY A 52 26.47 -2.22 12.56
C GLY A 52 25.37 -1.84 13.55
N ARG A 53 25.37 -0.60 14.05
CA ARG A 53 24.36 -0.11 14.99
C ARG A 53 23.11 0.32 14.26
N HIS A 54 21.97 0.15 14.91
CA HIS A 54 20.68 0.59 14.40
C HIS A 54 19.95 1.49 15.40
N ALA A 55 19.10 2.36 14.87
CA ALA A 55 18.18 3.22 15.61
C ALA A 55 16.85 3.25 14.86
N VAL A 56 15.78 3.65 15.53
CA VAL A 56 14.46 3.82 14.90
C VAL A 56 14.10 5.30 14.94
N SER A 57 13.58 5.84 13.84
CA SER A 57 13.10 7.22 13.82
C SER A 57 11.83 7.38 14.67
N ASP A 58 11.77 8.44 15.47
CA ASP A 58 10.62 8.75 16.31
C ASP A 58 9.43 9.32 15.51
N SER A 59 8.35 9.71 16.19
CA SER A 59 7.15 10.29 15.56
C SER A 59 7.39 11.59 14.80
N THR A 60 8.54 12.24 15.02
CA THR A 60 9.00 13.44 14.29
C THR A 60 10.07 13.11 13.26
N GLY A 61 10.29 11.82 12.96
CA GLY A 61 11.29 11.32 12.03
C GLY A 61 12.72 11.39 12.56
N ARG A 62 12.95 11.80 13.82
CA ARG A 62 14.30 12.02 14.34
C ARG A 62 14.95 10.71 14.79
N PHE A 63 16.26 10.62 14.60
CA PHE A 63 17.07 9.52 15.12
C PHE A 63 18.37 10.05 15.75
N VAL A 64 18.94 9.25 16.66
CA VAL A 64 20.19 9.55 17.34
C VAL A 64 21.03 8.29 17.48
N PHE A 65 22.33 8.40 17.17
CA PHE A 65 23.37 7.49 17.60
C PHE A 65 24.28 8.21 18.58
N ASP A 66 24.25 7.80 19.84
CA ASP A 66 25.19 8.27 20.85
C ASP A 66 26.47 7.45 20.87
N SER A 67 27.56 8.02 21.36
CA SER A 67 28.85 7.35 21.51
C SER A 67 29.40 6.79 20.19
N VAL A 68 29.40 7.59 19.13
CA VAL A 68 29.97 7.22 17.83
C VAL A 68 31.45 7.60 17.79
N PRO A 69 32.38 6.67 17.53
CA PRO A 69 33.80 7.01 17.43
C PRO A 69 34.04 8.05 16.34
N ALA A 70 35.07 8.88 16.52
CA ALA A 70 35.44 9.86 15.50
C ALA A 70 35.88 9.13 14.21
N GLY A 71 35.47 9.65 13.06
CA GLY A 71 35.74 9.06 11.75
C GLY A 71 34.59 9.22 10.77
N ASP A 72 34.76 8.62 9.60
CA ASP A 72 33.76 8.59 8.53
C ASP A 72 32.82 7.40 8.67
N TRP A 73 31.54 7.69 8.58
CA TRP A 73 30.47 6.71 8.69
C TRP A 73 29.49 6.86 7.54
N SER A 74 28.78 5.78 7.22
CA SER A 74 27.64 5.83 6.32
C SER A 74 26.36 5.56 7.10
N VAL A 75 25.34 6.36 6.85
CA VAL A 75 24.02 6.24 7.48
C VAL A 75 23.00 5.92 6.40
N SER A 76 22.27 4.82 6.55
CA SER A 76 21.19 4.40 5.65
C SER A 76 19.93 4.10 6.44
N PHE A 77 18.80 3.92 5.76
CA PHE A 77 17.57 3.49 6.43
C PHE A 77 16.74 2.55 5.55
N THR A 78 15.89 1.77 6.22
CA THR A 78 14.89 0.89 5.63
C THR A 78 13.54 1.14 6.30
N HIS A 79 12.44 0.96 5.56
CA HIS A 79 11.10 1.16 6.10
C HIS A 79 10.10 0.24 5.39
N PRO A 80 9.23 -0.50 6.13
CA PRO A 80 8.30 -1.47 5.53
C PRO A 80 7.42 -0.90 4.41
N ALA A 81 6.90 0.33 4.59
CA ALA A 81 6.06 0.98 3.57
C ALA A 81 6.80 1.36 2.27
N LEU A 82 8.13 1.40 2.28
CA LEU A 82 8.96 1.67 1.09
C LEU A 82 9.47 0.38 0.44
N ASP A 83 9.70 -0.66 1.25
CA ASP A 83 10.10 -1.99 0.78
C ASP A 83 9.06 -2.56 -0.20
N SER A 84 7.76 -2.40 0.10
CA SER A 84 6.66 -2.86 -0.76
C SER A 84 6.61 -2.17 -2.14
N ILE A 85 7.19 -0.99 -2.28
CA ILE A 85 7.29 -0.26 -3.56
C ILE A 85 8.70 -0.27 -4.13
N GLY A 86 9.61 -1.08 -3.57
CA GLY A 86 10.99 -1.22 -4.03
C GLY A 86 11.80 0.09 -3.96
N ILE A 87 11.40 1.04 -3.11
CA ILE A 87 12.12 2.30 -2.92
C ILE A 87 12.97 2.17 -1.67
N SER A 88 14.25 2.50 -1.82
CA SER A 88 15.20 2.57 -0.71
C SER A 88 15.76 3.97 -0.59
N GLY A 89 15.98 4.40 0.65
CA GLY A 89 16.62 5.68 0.93
C GLY A 89 18.08 5.71 0.49
N SER A 90 18.54 6.87 0.04
CA SER A 90 19.95 7.08 -0.31
C SER A 90 20.81 7.10 0.95
N ALA A 91 21.82 6.23 1.02
CA ALA A 91 22.80 6.25 2.09
C ALA A 91 23.58 7.58 2.07
N GLN A 92 23.80 8.18 3.23
CA GLN A 92 24.54 9.43 3.39
C GLN A 92 25.86 9.20 4.10
N GLY A 93 26.93 9.81 3.61
CA GLY A 93 28.21 9.88 4.32
C GLY A 93 28.15 10.93 5.43
N VAL A 94 28.71 10.62 6.60
CA VAL A 94 28.77 11.52 7.75
C VAL A 94 30.13 11.42 8.42
N HIS A 95 30.81 12.55 8.53
CA HIS A 95 32.06 12.65 9.29
C HIS A 95 31.77 13.07 10.74
N VAL A 96 32.24 12.29 11.71
CA VAL A 96 32.07 12.54 13.14
C VAL A 96 33.39 12.99 13.74
N PHE A 97 33.44 14.21 14.28
CA PHE A 97 34.58 14.69 15.06
C PHE A 97 34.45 14.28 16.54
N ALA A 98 35.58 14.15 17.24
CA ALA A 98 35.59 13.77 18.65
C ALA A 98 34.76 14.74 19.52
N GLY A 99 33.81 14.19 20.28
CA GLY A 99 32.87 14.94 21.13
C GLY A 99 31.84 15.79 20.39
N ALA A 100 31.89 15.85 19.05
CA ALA A 100 30.99 16.65 18.25
C ALA A 100 29.71 15.88 17.91
N SER A 101 28.65 16.61 17.55
CA SER A 101 27.43 16.03 16.99
C SER A 101 27.36 16.33 15.50
N ALA A 102 27.43 15.29 14.67
CA ALA A 102 27.23 15.38 13.24
C ALA A 102 25.73 15.30 12.91
N MET A 103 25.27 16.13 11.98
CA MET A 103 23.87 16.13 11.53
C MET A 103 23.76 15.61 10.10
N THR A 104 22.70 14.85 9.81
CA THR A 104 22.38 14.38 8.45
C THR A 104 20.88 14.31 8.23
N ILE A 105 20.45 14.39 6.98
CA ILE A 105 19.06 14.19 6.57
C ILE A 105 19.07 12.97 5.66
N LEU A 106 18.28 11.97 6.03
CA LEU A 106 18.06 10.79 5.21
C LEU A 106 16.69 10.94 4.55
N GLY A 107 16.56 10.55 3.29
CA GLY A 107 15.24 10.49 2.70
C GLY A 107 15.13 9.62 1.46
N THR A 108 13.89 9.37 1.08
CA THR A 108 13.57 8.79 -0.23
C THR A 108 14.03 9.74 -1.34
N PRO A 109 14.33 9.22 -2.55
CA PRO A 109 14.53 10.07 -3.72
C PRO A 109 13.28 10.95 -3.94
N SER A 110 13.48 12.17 -4.45
CA SER A 110 12.37 13.02 -4.82
C SER A 110 11.61 12.43 -6.02
N PHE A 111 10.31 12.72 -6.08
CA PHE A 111 9.44 12.18 -7.12
C PHE A 111 9.81 12.67 -8.53
N GLU A 112 10.19 13.94 -8.67
CA GLU A 112 10.38 14.57 -9.98
C GLU A 112 11.49 13.93 -10.83
N PRO A 113 12.69 13.61 -10.30
CA PRO A 113 13.70 12.84 -11.02
C PRO A 113 13.20 11.45 -11.48
N ILE A 114 12.42 10.76 -10.66
CA ILE A 114 11.82 9.45 -10.99
C ILE A 114 10.87 9.63 -12.18
N ARG A 115 9.96 10.61 -12.09
CA ARG A 115 9.01 10.95 -13.14
C ARG A 115 9.70 11.35 -14.43
N GLN A 116 10.70 12.22 -14.40
CA GLN A 116 11.44 12.63 -15.60
C GLN A 116 12.14 11.46 -16.27
N ARG A 117 12.71 10.55 -15.47
CA ARG A 117 13.39 9.36 -15.98
C ARG A 117 12.45 8.40 -16.72
N PHE A 118 11.23 8.23 -16.24
CA PHE A 118 10.27 7.26 -16.79
C PHE A 118 9.25 7.87 -17.75
N CYS A 119 8.86 9.12 -17.54
CA CYS A 119 7.72 9.79 -18.19
C CYS A 119 8.09 11.14 -18.83
N GLY A 120 9.39 11.42 -19.05
CA GLY A 120 9.87 12.72 -19.54
C GLY A 120 9.30 13.14 -20.91
N GLU A 121 8.89 12.19 -21.73
CA GLU A 121 8.26 12.44 -23.05
C GLU A 121 6.73 12.54 -22.98
N THR A 122 6.11 12.16 -21.86
CA THR A 122 4.65 12.20 -21.69
C THR A 122 4.21 13.62 -21.37
N ARG A 123 3.90 14.39 -22.43
CA ARG A 123 3.18 15.66 -22.30
C ARG A 123 1.73 15.35 -21.90
N ASP A 124 1.23 16.07 -20.90
CA ASP A 124 -0.16 16.06 -20.44
C ASP A 124 -0.61 14.84 -19.62
N SER A 125 -0.23 14.79 -18.34
CA SER A 125 -1.07 14.11 -17.35
C SER A 125 -1.33 15.01 -16.14
N LEU A 126 -2.61 15.11 -15.75
CA LEU A 126 -3.12 15.89 -14.63
C LEU A 126 -2.68 15.36 -13.26
N SER A 127 -1.92 14.26 -13.21
CA SER A 127 -1.45 13.63 -11.98
C SER A 127 0.00 13.15 -12.17
N PRO A 128 0.95 13.62 -11.35
CA PRO A 128 2.34 13.19 -11.40
C PRO A 128 2.43 11.80 -10.74
N SER A 129 2.14 10.74 -11.49
CA SER A 129 2.27 9.36 -11.01
C SER A 129 2.96 8.45 -12.02
N VAL A 130 3.60 7.41 -11.50
CA VAL A 130 4.29 6.38 -12.26
C VAL A 130 3.92 5.01 -11.70
N ALA A 131 3.33 4.16 -12.53
CA ALA A 131 3.25 2.73 -12.30
C ALA A 131 4.25 2.02 -13.19
N PHE A 132 5.02 1.08 -12.64
CA PHE A 132 6.00 0.34 -13.42
C PHE A 132 6.25 -1.06 -12.86
N GLY A 133 6.96 -1.87 -13.64
CA GLY A 133 7.46 -3.17 -13.22
C GLY A 133 8.01 -3.96 -14.38
N THR A 134 8.26 -5.24 -14.17
CA THR A 134 8.81 -6.12 -15.22
C THR A 134 7.76 -7.10 -15.70
N VAL A 135 7.85 -7.49 -16.97
CA VAL A 135 7.13 -8.64 -17.50
C VAL A 135 8.09 -9.82 -17.58
N GLN A 136 7.77 -10.87 -16.84
CA GLN A 136 8.53 -12.12 -16.81
C GLN A 136 7.67 -13.25 -17.34
N THR A 137 8.29 -14.30 -17.84
CA THR A 137 7.60 -15.55 -18.17
C THR A 137 8.09 -16.64 -17.24
N ARG A 138 7.27 -17.65 -16.98
CA ARG A 138 7.63 -18.79 -16.11
C ARG A 138 8.85 -19.57 -16.60
N ASP A 139 9.07 -19.62 -17.90
CA ASP A 139 10.19 -20.27 -18.57
C ASP A 139 11.43 -19.36 -18.74
N GLY A 140 11.37 -18.11 -18.25
CA GLY A 140 12.47 -17.14 -18.36
C GLY A 140 12.67 -16.56 -19.77
N ALA A 141 11.81 -16.92 -20.73
CA ALA A 141 11.82 -16.37 -22.07
C ALA A 141 11.58 -14.84 -22.08
N ARG A 142 12.34 -14.14 -22.92
CA ARG A 142 12.09 -12.73 -23.18
C ARG A 142 10.95 -12.59 -24.18
N VAL A 143 10.02 -11.69 -23.90
CA VAL A 143 8.86 -11.42 -24.75
C VAL A 143 8.83 -9.95 -25.20
N ARG A 144 8.06 -9.64 -26.22
CA ARG A 144 7.70 -8.26 -26.58
C ARG A 144 6.19 -8.20 -26.59
N VAL A 145 5.60 -7.61 -25.55
CA VAL A 145 4.16 -7.63 -25.32
C VAL A 145 3.66 -6.23 -24.95
N ASN A 146 2.42 -5.95 -25.36
CA ASN A 146 1.74 -4.74 -24.97
C ASN A 146 1.13 -4.94 -23.58
N VAL A 147 1.40 -4.01 -22.68
CA VAL A 147 0.74 -3.91 -21.39
C VAL A 147 -0.31 -2.82 -21.51
N SER A 148 -1.57 -3.17 -21.24
CA SER A 148 -2.69 -2.24 -21.21
C SER A 148 -3.00 -1.90 -19.76
N VAL A 149 -2.89 -0.62 -19.42
CA VAL A 149 -3.19 -0.08 -18.09
C VAL A 149 -4.42 0.79 -18.18
N SER A 150 -5.48 0.46 -17.44
CA SER A 150 -6.73 1.22 -17.45
C SER A 150 -7.20 1.58 -16.04
N TRP A 151 -7.90 2.71 -15.92
CA TRP A 151 -8.50 3.17 -14.68
C TRP A 151 -9.81 3.91 -14.97
N MET A 152 -10.65 4.04 -13.94
CA MET A 152 -11.84 4.88 -14.00
C MET A 152 -11.68 6.06 -13.04
N LEU A 153 -11.69 7.28 -13.58
CA LEU A 153 -11.77 8.51 -12.79
C LEU A 153 -13.24 8.82 -12.50
N GLY A 154 -13.57 9.10 -11.24
CA GLY A 154 -14.77 9.86 -10.91
C GLY A 154 -14.44 11.35 -10.85
N SER A 155 -15.18 12.19 -11.57
CA SER A 155 -15.15 13.63 -11.33
C SER A 155 -16.08 13.99 -10.19
N VAL A 156 -15.61 14.86 -9.29
CA VAL A 156 -16.35 15.40 -8.14
C VAL A 156 -17.33 16.51 -8.55
N GLN A 157 -17.40 16.88 -9.85
CA GLN A 157 -18.19 18.03 -10.33
C GLN A 157 -19.00 17.73 -11.61
N GLY A 158 -19.74 16.61 -11.63
CA GLY A 158 -20.75 16.37 -12.67
C GLY A 158 -20.23 16.20 -14.10
N ALA A 159 -18.91 16.03 -14.29
CA ALA A 159 -18.35 15.56 -15.55
C ALA A 159 -18.33 14.02 -15.55
N SER A 160 -18.69 13.42 -16.68
CA SER A 160 -18.69 11.96 -16.86
C SER A 160 -17.38 11.32 -16.39
N ALA A 161 -17.49 10.19 -15.69
CA ALA A 161 -16.35 9.36 -15.37
C ALA A 161 -15.56 9.08 -16.65
N SER A 162 -14.33 9.59 -16.71
CA SER A 162 -13.51 9.46 -17.91
C SER A 162 -12.59 8.26 -17.72
N PRO A 163 -12.86 7.12 -18.37
CA PRO A 163 -11.93 6.00 -18.33
C PRO A 163 -10.61 6.45 -18.95
N GLY A 164 -9.52 6.28 -18.21
CA GLY A 164 -8.17 6.48 -18.72
C GLY A 164 -7.58 5.15 -19.15
N THR A 165 -6.79 5.16 -20.22
CA THR A 165 -6.03 3.99 -20.64
C THR A 165 -4.69 4.42 -21.20
N VAL A 166 -3.63 3.73 -20.77
CA VAL A 166 -2.28 3.86 -21.29
C VAL A 166 -1.86 2.49 -21.81
N ARG A 167 -1.32 2.45 -23.02
CA ARG A 167 -0.69 1.26 -23.58
C ARG A 167 0.81 1.49 -23.60
N THR A 168 1.54 0.53 -23.06
CA THR A 168 3.00 0.54 -23.02
C THR A 168 3.53 -0.80 -23.53
N ILE A 169 4.82 -0.85 -23.85
CA ILE A 169 5.45 -2.06 -24.37
C ILE A 169 6.50 -2.51 -23.37
N ALA A 170 6.37 -3.75 -22.88
CA ALA A 170 7.44 -4.38 -22.14
C ALA A 170 8.56 -4.76 -23.12
N ASN A 171 9.74 -4.14 -22.95
CA ASN A 171 10.86 -4.32 -23.86
C ASN A 171 12.22 -4.19 -23.15
N GLY A 172 13.30 -4.36 -23.93
CA GLY A 172 14.68 -4.23 -23.45
C GLY A 172 15.15 -5.44 -22.62
N ALA A 173 16.37 -5.34 -22.11
CA ALA A 173 16.99 -6.43 -21.34
C ALA A 173 16.27 -6.70 -20.00
N GLN A 174 15.62 -5.67 -19.44
CA GLN A 174 14.92 -5.72 -18.16
C GLN A 174 13.40 -5.99 -18.29
N GLN A 175 12.86 -6.06 -19.51
CA GLN A 175 11.41 -6.26 -19.75
C GLN A 175 10.51 -5.26 -19.00
N LEU A 176 10.93 -4.00 -18.96
CA LEU A 176 10.29 -2.97 -18.16
C LEU A 176 9.02 -2.46 -18.86
N TRP A 177 7.92 -2.36 -18.12
CA TRP A 177 6.71 -1.65 -18.52
C TRP A 177 6.51 -0.42 -17.64
N ILE A 178 6.00 0.66 -18.23
CA ILE A 178 5.80 1.96 -17.55
C ILE A 178 4.45 2.54 -17.98
N ALA A 179 3.64 2.96 -17.02
CA ALA A 179 2.44 3.75 -17.23
C ALA A 179 2.49 5.02 -16.37
N CYS A 180 2.20 6.16 -17.00
CA CYS A 180 2.27 7.48 -16.37
C CYS A 180 0.89 8.10 -16.35
N GLY A 181 0.63 9.00 -15.39
CA GLY A 181 -0.59 9.81 -15.38
C GLY A 181 -1.82 9.12 -14.79
N ILE A 182 -1.62 8.07 -14.01
CA ILE A 182 -2.70 7.42 -13.25
C ILE A 182 -3.08 8.33 -12.06
N PRO A 183 -4.35 8.63 -11.82
CA PRO A 183 -4.75 9.51 -10.73
C PRO A 183 -4.37 8.95 -9.35
N LEU A 184 -3.98 9.82 -8.43
CA LEU A 184 -3.80 9.43 -7.03
C LEU A 184 -5.13 8.95 -6.45
N GLY A 185 -5.09 7.87 -5.66
CA GLY A 185 -6.26 7.21 -5.08
C GLY A 185 -7.06 6.35 -6.07
N ALA A 186 -6.68 6.31 -7.35
CA ALA A 186 -7.38 5.46 -8.32
C ALA A 186 -6.96 3.99 -8.17
N TRP A 187 -7.95 3.11 -8.23
CA TRP A 187 -7.72 1.72 -8.60
C TRP A 187 -7.54 1.62 -10.11
N PHE A 188 -6.53 0.86 -10.51
CA PHE A 188 -6.20 0.66 -11.91
C PHE A 188 -5.84 -0.80 -12.19
N HIS A 189 -6.09 -1.23 -13.41
CA HIS A 189 -5.89 -2.59 -13.88
C HIS A 189 -4.78 -2.62 -14.92
N ALA A 190 -3.72 -3.35 -14.65
CA ALA A 190 -2.72 -3.70 -15.66
C ALA A 190 -3.01 -5.10 -16.19
N SER A 191 -3.06 -5.23 -17.51
CA SER A 191 -3.27 -6.50 -18.20
C SER A 191 -2.25 -6.68 -19.31
N VAL A 192 -1.75 -7.90 -19.43
CA VAL A 192 -0.82 -8.30 -20.47
C VAL A 192 -1.17 -9.71 -20.93
N GLN A 193 -1.16 -9.93 -22.24
CA GLN A 193 -1.45 -11.23 -22.82
C GLN A 193 -0.71 -11.42 -24.13
N ASP A 194 -0.40 -12.67 -24.46
CA ASP A 194 -0.02 -13.13 -25.79
C ASP A 194 -0.97 -14.23 -26.26
N SER A 195 -0.60 -14.99 -27.30
CA SER A 195 -1.45 -16.05 -27.86
C SER A 195 -1.74 -17.21 -26.92
N LEU A 196 -0.92 -17.43 -25.88
CA LEU A 196 -1.00 -18.60 -24.99
C LEU A 196 -0.99 -18.26 -23.50
N ARG A 197 -0.53 -17.07 -23.14
CA ARG A 197 -0.25 -16.65 -21.77
C ARG A 197 -0.96 -15.35 -21.44
N ASN A 198 -1.34 -15.20 -20.19
CA ASN A 198 -1.90 -13.97 -19.67
C ASN A 198 -1.37 -13.66 -18.27
N ALA A 199 -1.49 -12.38 -17.89
CA ALA A 199 -1.29 -11.90 -16.55
C ALA A 199 -2.09 -10.62 -16.34
N SER A 200 -2.67 -10.46 -15.16
CA SER A 200 -3.43 -9.27 -14.78
C SER A 200 -3.26 -8.94 -13.31
N ALA A 201 -3.26 -7.64 -13.02
CA ALA A 201 -3.14 -7.13 -11.66
C ALA A 201 -3.98 -5.86 -11.49
N PHE A 202 -4.84 -5.84 -10.47
CA PHE A 202 -5.41 -4.62 -9.93
C PHE A 202 -4.48 -4.05 -8.87
N MET A 203 -4.30 -2.74 -8.94
CA MET A 203 -3.43 -1.98 -8.04
C MET A 203 -4.13 -0.71 -7.62
N HIS A 204 -3.72 -0.20 -6.47
CA HIS A 204 -4.15 1.09 -5.98
C HIS A 204 -3.00 2.09 -6.11
N MET A 205 -3.29 3.26 -6.69
CA MET A 205 -2.34 4.35 -6.75
C MET A 205 -2.33 5.07 -5.40
N GLY A 206 -1.34 4.77 -4.56
CA GLY A 206 -1.19 5.41 -3.26
C GLY A 206 -0.82 6.91 -3.35
N PRO A 207 -0.80 7.61 -2.21
CA PRO A 207 -0.53 9.05 -2.15
C PRO A 207 0.88 9.45 -2.61
N ARG A 208 1.82 8.50 -2.64
CA ARG A 208 3.19 8.69 -3.16
C ARG A 208 3.25 8.81 -4.69
N GLY A 209 2.16 8.52 -5.40
CA GLY A 209 2.13 8.53 -6.86
C GLY A 209 3.01 7.46 -7.50
N ILE A 210 3.42 6.44 -6.75
CA ILE A 210 4.24 5.33 -7.24
C ILE A 210 3.52 4.03 -6.96
N ALA A 211 3.43 3.18 -7.98
CA ALA A 211 2.97 1.81 -7.86
C ALA A 211 3.95 0.87 -8.58
N VAL A 212 4.26 -0.27 -7.97
CA VAL A 212 5.19 -1.25 -8.53
C VAL A 212 4.50 -2.60 -8.61
N GLN A 213 4.52 -3.20 -9.80
CA GLN A 213 3.97 -4.54 -9.99
C GLN A 213 4.69 -5.30 -11.10
N ASN A 214 5.28 -6.43 -10.72
CA ASN A 214 5.79 -7.40 -11.69
C ASN A 214 4.63 -8.26 -12.20
N LEU A 215 4.64 -8.54 -13.50
CA LEU A 215 3.66 -9.37 -14.17
C LEU A 215 4.35 -10.62 -14.70
N VAL A 216 3.90 -11.79 -14.26
CA VAL A 216 4.40 -13.09 -14.69
C VAL A 216 3.39 -13.68 -15.66
N LEU A 217 3.76 -13.77 -16.93
CA LEU A 217 2.99 -14.46 -17.95
C LEU A 217 3.03 -15.98 -17.69
N GLY A 218 1.86 -16.55 -17.48
CA GLY A 218 1.66 -17.98 -17.35
C GLY A 218 0.60 -18.50 -18.31
N SER A 219 0.69 -19.79 -18.64
CA SER A 219 -0.33 -20.53 -19.38
C SER A 219 -0.89 -21.65 -18.51
N GLY A 220 -2.13 -22.05 -18.80
CA GLY A 220 -2.85 -23.05 -18.02
C GLY A 220 -3.25 -22.53 -16.63
N THR A 221 -3.51 -23.47 -15.73
CA THR A 221 -3.96 -23.17 -14.36
C THR A 221 -2.94 -23.67 -13.33
N ALA A 222 -2.94 -23.03 -12.17
CA ALA A 222 -2.19 -23.43 -10.99
C ALA A 222 -3.00 -23.06 -9.73
N PRO A 223 -2.95 -23.86 -8.66
CA PRO A 223 -3.74 -23.57 -7.48
C PRO A 223 -3.20 -22.35 -6.74
N VAL A 224 -4.09 -21.52 -6.18
CA VAL A 224 -3.71 -20.52 -5.17
C VAL A 224 -4.20 -21.03 -3.83
N GLN A 225 -3.29 -21.21 -2.89
CA GLN A 225 -3.59 -21.81 -1.59
C GLN A 225 -3.01 -20.97 -0.46
N GLY A 226 -3.46 -21.20 0.76
CA GLY A 226 -2.92 -20.44 1.88
C GLY A 226 -3.76 -20.52 3.14
N VAL A 227 -3.48 -19.60 4.04
CA VAL A 227 -4.25 -19.40 5.28
C VAL A 227 -4.70 -17.94 5.38
N VAL A 228 -5.89 -17.74 5.93
CA VAL A 228 -6.44 -16.44 6.28
C VAL A 228 -6.47 -16.31 7.80
N ARG A 229 -5.86 -15.26 8.33
CA ARG A 229 -5.84 -14.94 9.76
C ARG A 229 -6.10 -13.45 9.99
N ASP A 230 -6.48 -13.09 11.20
CA ASP A 230 -6.58 -11.68 11.60
C ASP A 230 -5.24 -11.13 12.09
N ALA A 231 -5.20 -9.83 12.42
CA ALA A 231 -4.02 -9.15 12.98
C ALA A 231 -3.53 -9.72 14.32
N ALA A 232 -4.34 -10.51 15.03
CA ALA A 232 -3.93 -11.22 16.24
C ALA A 232 -3.38 -12.63 15.92
N GLY A 233 -3.35 -13.02 14.65
CA GLY A 233 -2.91 -14.33 14.17
C GLY A 233 -3.99 -15.43 14.28
N VAL A 234 -5.23 -15.07 14.62
CA VAL A 234 -6.33 -16.04 14.75
C VAL A 234 -6.86 -16.41 13.37
N PRO A 235 -7.02 -17.71 13.05
CA PRO A 235 -7.55 -18.12 11.76
C PRO A 235 -8.99 -17.62 11.52
N VAL A 236 -9.25 -17.09 10.33
CA VAL A 236 -10.56 -16.59 9.93
C VAL A 236 -11.26 -17.64 9.08
N ARG A 237 -12.35 -18.22 9.60
CA ARG A 237 -13.21 -19.18 8.89
C ARG A 237 -14.25 -18.46 8.02
N GLY A 238 -14.57 -19.02 6.86
CA GLY A 238 -15.62 -18.51 5.97
C GLY A 238 -15.22 -17.24 5.23
N ALA A 239 -13.92 -16.93 5.17
CA ALA A 239 -13.40 -15.90 4.30
C ALA A 239 -13.51 -16.40 2.85
N ARG A 240 -14.22 -15.65 2.02
CA ARG A 240 -14.31 -15.90 0.58
C ARG A 240 -13.04 -15.39 -0.08
N VAL A 241 -12.36 -16.28 -0.79
CA VAL A 241 -11.16 -16.00 -1.59
C VAL A 241 -11.55 -16.15 -3.06
N SER A 242 -11.52 -15.06 -3.81
CA SER A 242 -11.84 -15.03 -5.24
C SER A 242 -10.67 -14.57 -6.09
N VAL A 243 -10.57 -15.11 -7.30
CA VAL A 243 -9.57 -14.71 -8.30
C VAL A 243 -10.24 -13.83 -9.36
N GLU A 244 -9.85 -12.57 -9.39
CA GLU A 244 -10.45 -11.56 -10.27
C GLU A 244 -10.30 -11.91 -11.76
N GLY A 245 -11.31 -11.56 -12.54
CA GLY A 245 -11.38 -11.92 -13.96
C GLY A 245 -11.72 -13.39 -14.22
N THR A 246 -12.05 -14.17 -13.19
CA THR A 246 -12.46 -15.58 -13.29
C THR A 246 -13.68 -15.86 -12.42
N THR A 247 -14.25 -17.06 -12.54
CA THR A 247 -15.30 -17.56 -11.63
C THR A 247 -14.72 -18.39 -10.46
N GLN A 248 -13.39 -18.47 -10.36
CA GLN A 248 -12.72 -19.32 -9.38
C GLN A 248 -12.76 -18.69 -8.00
N SER A 249 -13.20 -19.47 -7.02
CA SER A 249 -13.22 -19.04 -5.62
C SER A 249 -13.16 -20.24 -4.67
N ALA A 250 -12.79 -19.97 -3.43
CA ALA A 250 -12.83 -20.90 -2.32
C ALA A 250 -13.28 -20.18 -1.05
N GLU A 251 -13.68 -20.93 -0.02
CA GLU A 251 -13.91 -20.40 1.31
C GLU A 251 -12.89 -20.99 2.28
N SER A 252 -12.41 -20.18 3.22
CA SER A 252 -11.48 -20.64 4.24
C SER A 252 -12.15 -21.57 5.26
N ASP A 253 -11.46 -22.63 5.65
CA ASP A 253 -11.95 -23.63 6.60
C ASP A 253 -11.80 -23.18 8.07
N ALA A 254 -12.07 -24.08 9.02
CA ALA A 254 -11.94 -23.78 10.46
C ALA A 254 -10.50 -23.49 10.94
N ARG A 255 -9.49 -23.84 10.13
CA ARG A 255 -8.08 -23.49 10.36
C ARG A 255 -7.66 -22.28 9.53
N GLY A 256 -8.62 -21.59 8.90
CA GLY A 256 -8.38 -20.48 7.98
C GLY A 256 -7.78 -20.91 6.65
N ALA A 257 -7.62 -22.21 6.39
CA ALA A 257 -6.97 -22.70 5.18
C ALA A 257 -7.92 -22.62 3.98
N PHE A 258 -7.40 -22.22 2.82
CA PHE A 258 -8.14 -22.16 1.56
C PHE A 258 -7.34 -22.77 0.41
N PHE A 259 -8.05 -23.22 -0.63
CA PHE A 259 -7.46 -23.79 -1.83
C PHE A 259 -8.33 -23.48 -3.06
N VAL A 260 -7.88 -22.54 -3.89
CA VAL A 260 -8.50 -22.22 -5.19
C VAL A 260 -7.81 -23.07 -6.25
N ARG A 261 -8.52 -24.05 -6.81
CA ARG A 261 -7.92 -25.12 -7.63
C ARG A 261 -7.40 -24.64 -9.00
N ASP A 262 -8.22 -23.91 -9.74
CA ASP A 262 -8.00 -23.66 -11.17
C ASP A 262 -7.74 -22.18 -11.50
N ALA A 263 -6.96 -21.50 -10.66
CA ALA A 263 -6.55 -20.12 -10.93
C ALA A 263 -5.57 -20.06 -12.12
N PRO A 264 -5.54 -18.97 -12.91
CA PRO A 264 -4.53 -18.80 -13.96
C PRO A 264 -3.10 -18.92 -13.39
N ASN A 265 -2.22 -19.60 -14.12
CA ASN A 265 -0.82 -19.78 -13.73
C ASN A 265 0.06 -18.52 -13.92
N GLY A 266 -0.52 -17.41 -14.39
CA GLY A 266 0.12 -16.11 -14.46
C GLY A 266 -0.02 -15.30 -13.16
N THR A 267 0.35 -14.02 -13.21
CA THR A 267 -0.06 -13.07 -12.15
C THR A 267 -1.57 -12.85 -12.24
N VAL A 268 -2.22 -12.92 -11.10
CA VAL A 268 -3.66 -12.74 -10.90
C VAL A 268 -3.91 -11.85 -9.69
N THR A 269 -5.07 -11.22 -9.62
CA THR A 269 -5.49 -10.51 -8.38
C THR A 269 -6.37 -11.43 -7.55
N VAL A 270 -6.03 -11.54 -6.27
CA VAL A 270 -6.83 -12.25 -5.27
C VAL A 270 -7.54 -11.21 -4.40
N ASP A 271 -8.86 -11.36 -4.27
CA ASP A 271 -9.73 -10.61 -3.36
C ASP A 271 -10.18 -11.57 -2.24
N VAL A 272 -9.89 -11.20 -0.99
CA VAL A 272 -10.30 -11.94 0.20
C VAL A 272 -11.25 -11.09 1.02
N ARG A 273 -12.44 -11.64 1.29
CA ARG A 273 -13.47 -11.00 2.12
C ARG A 273 -13.95 -11.90 3.22
N ALA A 274 -14.07 -11.32 4.41
CA ALA A 274 -14.69 -11.94 5.56
C ALA A 274 -15.54 -10.90 6.31
N ALA A 275 -16.60 -11.37 6.97
CA ALA A 275 -17.44 -10.49 7.78
C ALA A 275 -16.62 -9.88 8.93
N GLY A 276 -16.75 -8.57 9.15
CA GLY A 276 -16.00 -7.85 10.20
C GLY A 276 -14.59 -7.40 9.80
N PHE A 277 -14.14 -7.70 8.59
CA PHE A 277 -12.79 -7.39 8.13
C PHE A 277 -12.76 -6.49 6.88
N ALA A 278 -11.72 -5.67 6.79
CA ALA A 278 -11.41 -4.93 5.57
C ALA A 278 -11.05 -5.93 4.46
N PRO A 279 -11.40 -5.66 3.18
CA PRO A 279 -11.01 -6.56 2.11
C PRO A 279 -9.49 -6.56 1.98
N TRP A 280 -8.95 -7.73 1.70
CA TRP A 280 -7.55 -7.85 1.33
C TRP A 280 -7.49 -8.10 -0.17
N VAL A 281 -6.76 -7.24 -0.88
CA VAL A 281 -6.62 -7.32 -2.34
C VAL A 281 -5.14 -7.24 -2.67
N ALA A 282 -4.63 -8.24 -3.39
CA ALA A 282 -3.25 -8.23 -3.85
C ALA A 282 -3.08 -8.99 -5.16
N ALA A 283 -2.09 -8.58 -5.94
CA ALA A 283 -1.61 -9.35 -7.07
C ALA A 283 -0.62 -10.42 -6.61
N VAL A 284 -0.84 -11.66 -7.03
CA VAL A 284 -0.06 -12.85 -6.68
C VAL A 284 0.16 -13.69 -7.93
N ASN A 285 1.07 -14.65 -7.90
CA ASN A 285 1.22 -15.59 -9.01
C ASN A 285 0.44 -16.87 -8.74
N GLY A 286 -0.13 -17.49 -9.78
CA GLY A 286 -0.72 -18.83 -9.65
C GLY A 286 0.31 -19.83 -9.09
N GLY A 287 -0.09 -20.74 -8.21
CA GLY A 287 0.84 -21.64 -7.52
C GLY A 287 1.48 -21.05 -6.26
N ASP A 288 1.30 -19.76 -5.98
CA ASP A 288 1.79 -19.17 -4.73
C ASP A 288 1.01 -19.71 -3.53
N THR A 289 1.72 -19.83 -2.40
CA THR A 289 1.10 -20.06 -1.09
C THR A 289 1.04 -18.75 -0.33
N LEU A 290 -0.17 -18.33 0.02
CA LEU A 290 -0.46 -17.04 0.64
C LEU A 290 -0.63 -17.16 2.15
N ASP A 291 -0.23 -16.10 2.84
CA ASP A 291 -0.49 -15.89 4.24
C ASP A 291 -1.22 -14.55 4.39
N VAL A 292 -2.55 -14.62 4.42
CA VAL A 292 -3.42 -13.45 4.33
C VAL A 292 -3.74 -12.97 5.74
N GLU A 293 -3.29 -11.76 6.07
CA GLU A 293 -3.66 -11.08 7.30
C GLU A 293 -4.77 -10.05 7.04
N LEU A 294 -5.94 -10.30 7.61
CA LEU A 294 -7.08 -9.40 7.57
C LEU A 294 -7.01 -8.40 8.72
N GLN A 295 -7.11 -7.13 8.37
CA GLN A 295 -7.30 -6.08 9.35
C GLN A 295 -8.78 -6.00 9.74
N PRO A 296 -9.11 -5.86 11.03
CA PRO A 296 -10.48 -5.60 11.43
C PRO A 296 -10.94 -4.30 10.76
N LEU A 297 -12.22 -4.23 10.41
CA LEU A 297 -12.81 -2.97 10.00
C LEU A 297 -12.62 -1.96 11.13
N ARG A 298 -11.71 -1.01 10.93
CA ARG A 298 -11.66 0.16 11.79
C ARG A 298 -12.86 1.03 11.43
N LEU A 299 -13.50 1.55 12.47
CA LEU A 299 -14.55 2.53 12.36
C LEU A 299 -14.00 3.75 13.09
N SER A 300 -14.00 4.90 12.43
CA SER A 300 -13.33 6.13 12.89
C SER A 300 -13.74 6.48 14.31
N PRO A 301 -12.82 6.96 15.16
CA PRO A 301 -13.15 7.43 16.50
C PRO A 301 -13.99 8.71 16.52
N SER A 302 -14.28 9.36 15.38
CA SER A 302 -15.42 10.31 15.32
C SER A 302 -16.76 9.62 15.67
N LEU A 303 -16.77 8.28 15.72
CA LEU A 303 -17.84 7.41 16.23
C LEU A 303 -17.61 6.91 17.66
N SER A 304 -16.46 7.20 18.30
CA SER A 304 -16.20 6.82 19.71
C SER A 304 -17.05 7.61 20.71
N GLY A 305 -17.74 8.65 20.23
CA GLY A 305 -18.76 9.39 20.95
C GLY A 305 -20.20 9.00 20.61
N ARG A 306 -20.51 7.72 20.33
CA ARG A 306 -21.85 7.10 20.48
C ARG A 306 -21.86 5.68 19.90
N GLY A 307 -21.62 4.68 20.76
CA GLY A 307 -21.83 3.25 20.48
C GLY A 307 -23.30 2.85 20.30
N SER A 308 -24.10 3.65 19.61
CA SER A 308 -25.53 3.43 19.42
C SER A 308 -25.96 3.40 17.96
N ASP A 309 -25.16 3.86 17.00
CA ASP A 309 -25.73 4.24 15.69
C ASP A 309 -25.78 3.12 14.64
N TYR A 310 -24.94 2.07 14.71
CA TYR A 310 -25.11 0.86 13.86
C TYR A 310 -26.33 0.02 14.27
N LEU A 311 -26.52 -0.19 15.58
CA LEU A 311 -27.71 -0.83 16.14
C LEU A 311 -28.95 0.07 16.02
N ARG A 312 -28.80 1.40 16.09
CA ARG A 312 -29.89 2.34 15.77
C ARG A 312 -30.16 2.46 14.27
N LEU A 313 -29.20 2.22 13.36
CA LEU A 313 -29.43 2.10 11.92
C LEU A 313 -30.26 0.85 11.62
N LEU A 314 -29.94 -0.27 12.28
CA LEU A 314 -30.73 -1.50 12.25
C LEU A 314 -32.11 -1.34 12.93
N GLN A 315 -32.25 -0.50 13.95
CA GLN A 315 -33.54 -0.16 14.56
C GLN A 315 -34.33 0.94 13.80
N ARG A 316 -33.67 1.85 13.07
CA ARG A 316 -34.29 2.91 12.24
C ARG A 316 -34.83 2.38 10.92
N SER A 317 -34.12 1.45 10.27
CA SER A 317 -34.61 0.82 9.04
C SER A 317 -35.97 0.14 9.23
N GLY A 318 -36.28 -0.29 10.46
CA GLY A 318 -37.58 -0.83 10.83
C GLY A 318 -38.70 0.20 11.09
N ARG A 319 -38.44 1.51 11.06
CA ARG A 319 -39.42 2.55 11.46
C ARG A 319 -39.59 3.73 10.50
N GLU A 320 -38.64 4.04 9.61
CA GLU A 320 -38.62 5.32 8.87
C GLU A 320 -38.38 5.20 7.36
N GLY A 321 -38.92 4.19 6.68
CA GLY A 321 -38.97 4.17 5.20
C GLY A 321 -37.61 4.07 4.47
N VAL A 322 -36.52 3.85 5.20
CA VAL A 322 -35.16 3.65 4.68
C VAL A 322 -34.99 2.20 4.23
N GLN A 323 -34.47 2.02 3.00
CA GLN A 323 -34.01 0.71 2.54
C GLN A 323 -32.49 0.64 2.69
N LEU A 324 -32.04 -0.15 3.66
CA LEU A 324 -30.64 -0.41 3.94
C LEU A 324 -30.27 -1.81 3.42
N LEU A 325 -29.33 -1.87 2.46
CA LEU A 325 -28.81 -3.13 1.93
C LEU A 325 -27.37 -3.32 2.40
N THR A 326 -27.09 -4.49 2.98
CA THR A 326 -25.76 -4.85 3.52
C THR A 326 -25.46 -6.33 3.28
N GLY A 327 -24.20 -6.72 3.40
CA GLY A 327 -23.78 -8.13 3.50
C GLY A 327 -24.15 -8.99 2.29
N ALA A 328 -24.65 -10.21 2.54
CA ALA A 328 -24.94 -11.21 1.52
C ALA A 328 -25.96 -10.75 0.45
N ALA A 329 -26.82 -9.79 0.78
CA ALA A 329 -27.82 -9.21 -0.13
C ALA A 329 -27.18 -8.31 -1.21
N LEU A 330 -25.98 -7.78 -0.98
CA LEU A 330 -25.19 -7.06 -2.00
C LEU A 330 -24.43 -8.01 -2.92
N SER A 331 -24.05 -9.21 -2.42
CA SER A 331 -23.35 -10.23 -3.19
C SER A 331 -24.27 -11.19 -3.96
N GLY A 332 -25.55 -11.27 -3.58
CA GLY A 332 -26.51 -12.27 -4.07
C GLY A 332 -27.40 -11.82 -5.22
N ASP A 333 -27.53 -10.53 -5.49
CA ASP A 333 -28.46 -10.02 -6.50
C ASP A 333 -27.86 -8.81 -7.24
N SER A 334 -27.19 -9.08 -8.36
CA SER A 334 -26.97 -8.06 -9.39
C SER A 334 -28.30 -7.47 -9.90
N ALA A 335 -29.40 -8.20 -9.73
CA ALA A 335 -30.76 -7.77 -10.04
C ALA A 335 -31.28 -6.69 -9.07
N ALA A 336 -30.88 -6.69 -7.79
CA ALA A 336 -31.43 -5.76 -6.80
C ALA A 336 -31.23 -4.29 -7.21
N LEU A 337 -30.09 -3.94 -7.79
CA LEU A 337 -29.81 -2.58 -8.29
C LEU A 337 -30.57 -2.23 -9.58
N SER A 338 -30.98 -3.23 -10.36
CA SER A 338 -31.81 -3.06 -11.56
C SER A 338 -33.31 -3.06 -11.26
N THR A 339 -33.72 -3.59 -10.10
CA THR A 339 -35.11 -3.69 -9.64
C THR A 339 -35.48 -2.64 -8.58
N LEU A 340 -34.48 -2.04 -7.91
CA LEU A 340 -34.71 -0.86 -7.05
C LEU A 340 -35.07 0.32 -7.95
N PRO A 341 -36.19 1.02 -7.71
CA PRO A 341 -36.53 2.20 -8.48
C PRO A 341 -35.63 3.35 -7.99
N LEU A 342 -34.38 3.36 -8.46
CA LEU A 342 -33.51 4.54 -8.41
C LEU A 342 -34.03 5.65 -9.35
N ALA A 343 -35.08 5.38 -10.12
CA ALA A 343 -35.80 6.34 -10.94
C ALA A 343 -36.26 7.52 -10.08
N GLY A 344 -35.74 8.71 -10.37
CA GLY A 344 -36.01 9.93 -9.62
C GLY A 344 -34.95 10.29 -8.57
N THR A 345 -33.99 9.41 -8.25
CA THR A 345 -32.84 9.77 -7.39
C THR A 345 -31.95 10.77 -8.13
N CYS A 346 -31.83 11.97 -7.58
CA CYS A 346 -31.04 13.04 -8.17
C CYS A 346 -29.78 13.36 -7.36
N ALA A 347 -29.63 12.80 -6.16
CA ALA A 347 -28.46 12.99 -5.32
C ALA A 347 -27.77 11.65 -5.03
N TRP A 348 -26.48 11.59 -5.35
CA TRP A 348 -25.68 10.39 -5.26
C TRP A 348 -24.43 10.69 -4.45
N TRP A 349 -24.14 9.83 -3.48
CA TRP A 349 -23.03 10.02 -2.56
C TRP A 349 -22.19 8.75 -2.50
N LEU A 350 -20.87 8.90 -2.55
CA LEU A 350 -19.90 7.84 -2.36
C LEU A 350 -18.98 8.22 -1.21
N ASP A 351 -18.94 7.40 -0.15
CA ASP A 351 -18.04 7.62 0.99
C ASP A 351 -18.15 9.04 1.56
N GLY A 352 -19.39 9.52 1.71
CA GLY A 352 -19.70 10.85 2.20
C GLY A 352 -19.41 12.00 1.23
N ARG A 353 -19.10 11.72 -0.04
CA ARG A 353 -18.84 12.73 -1.09
C ARG A 353 -19.89 12.68 -2.20
N PRO A 354 -20.36 13.83 -2.71
CA PRO A 354 -21.30 13.84 -3.82
C PRO A 354 -20.62 13.36 -5.11
N VAL A 355 -21.30 12.54 -5.90
CA VAL A 355 -20.81 11.93 -7.14
C VAL A 355 -21.88 11.94 -8.23
N SER A 356 -21.52 11.62 -9.49
CA SER A 356 -22.51 11.38 -10.54
C SER A 356 -23.14 9.98 -10.40
N ARG A 357 -24.34 9.82 -10.95
CA ARG A 357 -25.04 8.51 -11.01
C ARG A 357 -24.18 7.45 -11.69
N GLU A 358 -23.55 7.80 -12.81
CA GLU A 358 -22.73 6.88 -13.60
C GLU A 358 -21.54 6.41 -12.79
N PHE A 359 -20.88 7.32 -12.06
CA PHE A 359 -19.75 6.97 -11.20
C PHE A 359 -20.17 6.11 -10.01
N PHE A 360 -21.30 6.43 -9.38
CA PHE A 360 -21.89 5.63 -8.30
C PHE A 360 -22.14 4.18 -8.75
N LEU A 361 -22.74 4.01 -9.92
CA LEU A 361 -23.03 2.68 -10.49
C LEU A 361 -21.79 1.96 -11.03
N ALA A 362 -20.75 2.70 -11.43
CA ALA A 362 -19.49 2.16 -11.94
C ALA A 362 -18.52 1.73 -10.83
N GLN A 363 -18.85 1.98 -9.55
CA GLN A 363 -18.03 1.49 -8.46
C GLN A 363 -17.94 -0.02 -8.51
N PRO A 364 -16.72 -0.61 -8.44
CA PRO A 364 -16.58 -2.05 -8.48
C PRO A 364 -17.39 -2.67 -7.35
N GLN A 365 -18.28 -3.62 -7.65
CA GLN A 365 -19.17 -4.22 -6.65
C GLN A 365 -18.41 -4.80 -5.45
N TRP A 366 -17.15 -5.18 -5.65
CA TRP A 366 -16.28 -5.66 -4.58
C TRP A 366 -15.97 -4.62 -3.50
N SER A 367 -15.99 -3.33 -3.84
CA SER A 367 -15.70 -2.26 -2.90
C SER A 367 -16.88 -1.96 -1.97
N TRP A 368 -18.11 -2.35 -2.33
CA TRP A 368 -19.35 -1.93 -1.68
C TRP A 368 -19.49 -2.55 -0.28
N ARG A 369 -19.91 -1.74 0.68
CA ARG A 369 -20.06 -2.11 2.10
C ARG A 369 -21.50 -1.95 2.57
N ALA A 370 -22.15 -0.86 2.17
CA ALA A 370 -23.55 -0.59 2.45
C ALA A 370 -24.14 0.36 1.42
N LEU A 371 -25.43 0.20 1.14
CA LEU A 371 -26.21 1.11 0.32
C LEU A 371 -27.39 1.63 1.15
N GLU A 372 -27.48 2.94 1.31
CA GLU A 372 -28.62 3.64 1.90
C GLU A 372 -29.45 4.32 0.82
N LEU A 373 -30.76 4.14 0.86
CA LEU A 373 -31.70 4.80 -0.02
C LEU A 373 -32.72 5.60 0.79
N TYR A 374 -32.83 6.89 0.45
CA TYR A 374 -33.77 7.84 1.02
C TYR A 374 -34.74 8.30 -0.07
N PRO A 375 -35.93 7.68 -0.19
CA PRO A 375 -36.94 8.07 -1.17
C PRO A 375 -37.41 9.52 -1.03
N ARG A 376 -37.37 10.07 0.19
CA ARG A 376 -37.54 11.49 0.47
C ARG A 376 -36.23 12.02 1.05
N GLY A 377 -35.50 12.86 0.32
CA GLY A 377 -34.21 13.36 0.79
C GLY A 377 -34.26 14.20 2.06
N GLU A 378 -35.44 14.65 2.47
CA GLU A 378 -35.68 15.31 3.76
C GLU A 378 -35.48 14.36 4.96
N GLU A 379 -35.65 13.06 4.74
CA GLU A 379 -35.50 12.00 5.75
C GLU A 379 -34.03 11.58 5.91
N ALA A 380 -33.14 12.03 5.02
CA ALA A 380 -31.70 11.77 5.14
C ALA A 380 -31.06 12.53 6.32
N PRO A 381 -29.88 12.07 6.77
CA PRO A 381 -29.07 12.79 7.74
C PRO A 381 -28.85 14.25 7.32
N PRO A 382 -28.80 15.20 8.28
CA PRO A 382 -28.70 16.62 7.99
C PRO A 382 -27.61 17.01 6.97
N GLU A 383 -26.48 16.31 6.98
CA GLU A 383 -25.33 16.48 6.09
C GLU A 383 -25.59 16.08 4.64
N TYR A 384 -26.59 15.23 4.39
CA TYR A 384 -26.96 14.76 3.05
C TYR A 384 -28.33 15.29 2.61
N ARG A 385 -29.10 15.87 3.54
CA ARG A 385 -30.51 16.24 3.36
C ARG A 385 -30.75 17.13 2.15
N GLN A 386 -31.72 16.75 1.34
CA GLN A 386 -32.12 17.52 0.17
C GLN A 386 -33.64 17.48 -0.06
N THR A 387 -34.26 18.66 -0.12
CA THR A 387 -35.71 18.83 -0.33
C THR A 387 -36.10 18.38 -1.74
N GLY A 388 -37.14 17.57 -1.83
CA GLY A 388 -37.70 17.11 -3.13
C GLY A 388 -36.79 16.21 -3.97
N CYS A 389 -35.64 15.77 -3.43
CA CYS A 389 -34.68 14.93 -4.15
C CYS A 389 -34.42 13.63 -3.38
N PRO A 390 -34.79 12.45 -3.90
CA PRO A 390 -34.35 11.18 -3.35
C PRO A 390 -32.81 11.06 -3.38
N ILE A 391 -32.24 10.40 -2.37
CA ILE A 391 -30.79 10.33 -2.14
C ILE A 391 -30.34 8.87 -2.05
N ALA A 392 -29.23 8.55 -2.70
CA ALA A 392 -28.54 7.28 -2.55
C ALA A 392 -27.12 7.49 -1.98
N LEU A 393 -26.74 6.73 -0.95
CA LEU A 393 -25.39 6.76 -0.37
C LEU A 393 -24.79 5.36 -0.48
N LEU A 394 -23.65 5.28 -1.17
CA LEU A 394 -22.84 4.09 -1.26
C LEU A 394 -21.60 4.26 -0.39
N TRP A 395 -21.41 3.28 0.48
CA TRP A 395 -20.26 3.19 1.36
C TRP A 395 -19.34 2.10 0.84
N THR A 396 -18.05 2.39 0.66
CA THR A 396 -17.05 1.47 0.11
C THR A 396 -15.86 1.26 1.04
N ALA A 397 -15.03 0.27 0.70
CA ALA A 397 -13.78 -0.02 1.39
C ALA A 397 -12.66 1.01 1.16
N ALA A 398 -12.86 2.02 0.31
CA ALA A 398 -11.85 3.02 -0.02
C ALA A 398 -11.83 4.21 0.95
N ALA A 399 -12.91 4.45 1.69
CA ALA A 399 -12.84 5.36 2.83
C ALA A 399 -12.01 4.67 3.91
N ASP A 400 -10.95 5.32 4.39
CA ASP A 400 -10.35 4.95 5.67
C ASP A 400 -11.40 5.27 6.74
N TRP A 401 -12.21 4.27 7.05
CA TRP A 401 -13.17 4.30 8.14
C TRP A 401 -12.42 4.29 9.46
#